data_AF-A0A225VRP9-F1
#
_entry.id   AF-A0A225VRP9-F1
#
_cell.length_a   1.000
_cell.length_b   1.000
_cell.length_c   1.000
_cell.angle_alpha   90.00
_cell.angle_beta   90.00
_cell.angle_gamma   90.00
#
_symmetry.space_group_name_H-M   'P 1'
#
loop_
_entity.id
_entity.type
_entity.pdbx_description
1 polymer ?
#
loop_
_entity_poly.entity_id
_entity_poly.type
_entity_poly.pdbx_seq_one_letter_code
_entity_poly.pdbx_strand_id
1 'polypeptide(L)'
;MAKRVLHRVFIIVISLSIALVLNVFSFVNKFAEVTPKRLDINGEHAYSRPRGSQVSGFKDSNAMYHRSPCPALNVLANHGYLPRDGKEVTPQVLQQALVNVYNLDTSLAEFLVSTLPVQFSLADLGVHNYVEHDASLVHDDSWTGGDPSSVNTTLATSLLSRANKDQHLTKMTLAAYRREREAFSAANTPDFEETFTAQRELTSYSEAAVLLLVMGEYSTTSVSADHARTFLVEERIPDDYRKPPVPITLFQTLWVMLQMKMFALLSPVIA
;
A
#
# COMPACT_ATOMS: atom_id res chain seq x y z
N MET A 1 -48.55 31.58 8.11
CA MET A 1 -48.15 31.05 9.43
C MET A 1 -48.20 29.52 9.39
N ALA A 2 -47.05 28.86 9.30
CA ALA A 2 -46.94 27.42 9.56
C ALA A 2 -45.65 27.21 10.35
N LYS A 3 -45.76 27.15 11.68
CA LYS A 3 -44.62 26.84 12.56
C LYS A 3 -44.25 25.39 12.31
N ARG A 4 -43.07 25.16 11.73
CA ARG A 4 -42.46 23.83 11.62
C ARG A 4 -42.21 23.31 13.03
N VAL A 5 -43.11 22.45 13.52
CA VAL A 5 -42.86 21.59 14.67
C VAL A 5 -41.93 20.49 14.18
N LEU A 6 -40.64 20.82 14.08
CA LEU A 6 -39.60 19.79 13.95
C LEU A 6 -39.65 19.00 15.27
N HIS A 7 -40.22 17.81 15.19
CA HIS A 7 -40.57 16.96 16.32
C HIS A 7 -39.36 16.80 17.24
N ARG A 8 -39.47 17.18 18.51
CA ARG A 8 -38.42 17.02 19.53
C ARG A 8 -37.86 15.59 19.57
N VAL A 9 -38.68 14.60 19.21
CA VAL A 9 -38.31 13.19 19.07
C VAL A 9 -37.26 12.96 17.97
N PHE A 10 -37.35 13.66 16.83
CA PHE A 10 -36.40 13.49 15.71
C PHE A 10 -35.01 14.02 16.05
N ILE A 11 -34.93 15.14 16.77
CA ILE A 11 -33.67 15.70 17.28
C ILE A 11 -33.05 14.76 18.33
N ILE A 12 -33.86 14.21 19.24
CA ILE A 12 -33.39 13.27 20.27
C ILE A 12 -32.85 11.98 19.65
N VAL A 13 -33.52 11.42 18.63
CA VAL A 13 -33.07 10.19 17.94
C VAL A 13 -31.76 10.42 17.20
N ILE A 14 -31.60 11.54 16.48
CA ILE A 14 -30.32 11.87 15.82
C ILE A 14 -29.21 12.07 16.85
N SER A 15 -29.51 12.74 17.97
CA SER A 15 -28.55 12.99 19.04
C SER A 15 -28.09 11.70 19.73
N LEU A 16 -29.01 10.74 19.97
CA LEU A 16 -28.68 9.42 20.50
C LEU A 16 -27.85 8.59 19.51
N SER A 17 -28.17 8.64 18.21
CA SER A 17 -27.41 7.93 17.18
C SER A 17 -25.99 8.49 17.05
N ILE A 18 -25.82 9.82 17.09
CA ILE A 18 -24.50 10.46 17.09
C ILE A 18 -23.74 10.11 18.37
N ALA A 19 -24.39 10.15 19.54
CA ALA A 19 -23.75 9.78 20.80
C ALA A 19 -23.38 8.29 20.85
N LEU A 20 -24.17 7.40 20.25
CA LEU A 20 -23.85 5.98 20.12
C LEU A 20 -22.67 5.76 19.17
N VAL A 21 -22.65 6.45 18.02
CA VAL A 21 -21.50 6.42 17.09
C VAL A 21 -20.24 6.97 17.75
N LEU A 22 -20.33 8.08 18.49
CA LEU A 22 -19.20 8.64 19.25
C LEU A 22 -18.75 7.74 20.40
N ASN A 23 -19.68 7.07 21.10
CA ASN A 23 -19.35 6.11 22.16
C ASN A 23 -18.73 4.83 21.59
N VAL A 24 -19.20 4.34 20.44
CA VAL A 24 -18.56 3.22 19.73
C VAL A 24 -17.17 3.65 19.26
N PHE A 25 -17.01 4.86 18.70
CA PHE A 25 -15.70 5.40 18.31
C PHE A 25 -14.73 5.51 19.50
N SER A 26 -15.22 5.97 20.65
CA SER A 26 -14.40 6.10 21.86
C SER A 26 -14.15 4.77 22.59
N PHE A 27 -15.01 3.77 22.41
CA PHE A 27 -14.77 2.40 22.90
C PHE A 27 -13.79 1.65 22.00
N VAL A 28 -13.85 1.85 20.68
CA VAL A 28 -12.85 1.33 19.72
C VAL A 28 -11.49 2.01 19.88
N ASN A 29 -11.44 3.28 20.31
CA ASN A 29 -10.19 3.99 20.59
C ASN A 29 -9.55 3.69 21.96
N LYS A 30 -10.06 2.73 22.74
CA LYS A 30 -9.41 2.28 23.98
C LYS A 30 -8.34 1.19 23.75
N PHE A 31 -7.69 1.18 22.59
CA PHE A 31 -6.42 0.48 22.48
C PHE A 31 -5.38 1.29 23.27
N ALA A 32 -4.78 0.66 24.27
CA ALA A 32 -3.68 1.27 25.00
C ALA A 32 -2.65 1.78 23.99
N GLU A 33 -2.27 3.05 24.13
CA GLU A 33 -1.26 3.69 23.30
C GLU A 33 0.09 3.00 23.58
N VAL A 34 0.37 1.92 22.85
CA VAL A 34 1.66 1.24 22.93
C VAL A 34 2.65 2.18 22.27
N THR A 35 3.61 2.69 23.03
CA THR A 35 4.70 3.49 22.47
C THR A 35 5.34 2.69 21.33
N PRO A 36 5.27 3.15 20.07
CA PRO A 36 5.73 2.33 18.95
C PRO A 36 7.22 2.04 19.11
N LYS A 37 7.55 0.77 19.37
CA LYS A 37 8.94 0.33 19.46
C LYS A 37 9.59 0.54 18.09
N ARG A 38 10.70 1.29 18.05
CA ARG A 38 11.53 1.38 16.83
C ARG A 38 11.91 -0.03 16.38
N LEU A 39 11.80 -0.26 15.09
CA LEU A 39 12.19 -1.53 14.50
C LEU A 39 13.72 -1.67 14.52
N ASP A 40 14.22 -2.89 14.74
CA ASP A 40 15.65 -3.15 14.58
C ASP A 40 16.00 -3.24 13.10
N ILE A 41 16.87 -2.34 12.64
CA ILE A 41 17.34 -2.27 11.26
C ILE A 41 18.87 -2.37 11.19
N ASN A 42 19.49 -2.94 12.22
CA ASN A 42 20.94 -3.15 12.33
C ASN A 42 21.28 -4.65 12.30
N GLY A 43 22.58 -4.97 12.30
CA GLY A 43 23.05 -6.36 12.37
C GLY A 43 22.51 -7.22 11.22
N GLU A 44 21.81 -8.30 11.55
CA GLU A 44 21.16 -9.17 10.56
C GLU A 44 20.08 -8.46 9.75
N HIS A 45 19.52 -7.36 10.28
CA HIS A 45 18.52 -6.52 9.63
C HIS A 45 19.07 -5.24 9.00
N ALA A 46 20.40 -5.12 8.91
CA ALA A 46 21.05 -4.02 8.20
C ALA A 46 20.57 -3.94 6.75
N TYR A 47 20.33 -2.72 6.26
CA TYR A 47 19.92 -2.49 4.89
C TYR A 47 21.02 -2.91 3.91
N SER A 48 20.67 -3.79 2.98
CA SER A 48 21.52 -4.20 1.86
C SER A 48 20.64 -4.47 0.65
N ARG A 49 20.75 -3.61 -0.38
CA ARG A 49 19.98 -3.72 -1.61
C ARG A 49 20.88 -4.10 -2.79
N PRO A 50 20.62 -5.24 -3.46
CA PRO A 50 21.31 -5.62 -4.68
C PRO A 50 20.94 -4.66 -5.83
N ARG A 51 21.79 -4.56 -6.86
CA ARG A 51 21.61 -3.60 -7.97
C ARG A 51 21.95 -4.19 -9.33
N GLY A 52 21.44 -3.54 -10.37
CA GLY A 52 21.79 -3.84 -11.76
C GLY A 52 21.42 -5.27 -12.15
N SER A 53 22.28 -5.92 -12.94
CA SER A 53 22.04 -7.25 -13.50
C SER A 53 21.97 -8.39 -12.48
N GLN A 54 22.24 -8.11 -11.20
CA GLN A 54 22.10 -9.11 -10.13
C GLN A 54 20.65 -9.29 -9.68
N VAL A 55 19.74 -8.40 -10.07
CA VAL A 55 18.34 -8.36 -9.62
C VAL A 55 17.40 -8.65 -10.78
N SER A 56 16.35 -9.42 -10.54
CA SER A 56 15.25 -9.53 -11.48
C SER A 56 13.92 -9.87 -10.80
N GLY A 57 12.82 -9.43 -11.43
CA GLY A 57 11.45 -9.80 -11.09
C GLY A 57 10.80 -10.78 -12.04
N PHE A 58 11.52 -11.36 -13.00
CA PHE A 58 10.99 -12.41 -13.86
C PHE A 58 11.04 -13.79 -13.19
N LYS A 59 9.92 -14.51 -13.22
CA LYS A 59 9.69 -15.80 -12.52
C LYS A 59 10.72 -16.90 -12.77
N ASP A 60 11.44 -16.88 -13.89
CA ASP A 60 12.44 -17.91 -14.23
C ASP A 60 13.84 -17.32 -14.45
N SER A 61 14.09 -16.13 -13.89
CA SER A 61 15.38 -15.46 -14.02
C SER A 61 16.51 -16.25 -13.35
N ASN A 62 17.71 -16.18 -13.94
CA ASN A 62 18.94 -16.69 -13.33
C ASN A 62 19.65 -15.65 -12.44
N ALA A 63 19.02 -14.49 -12.21
CA ALA A 63 19.55 -13.43 -11.37
C ALA A 63 19.88 -13.95 -9.96
N MET A 64 20.89 -13.36 -9.32
CA MET A 64 21.31 -13.77 -7.97
C MET A 64 20.24 -13.41 -6.93
N TYR A 65 19.53 -12.30 -7.12
CA TYR A 65 18.50 -11.79 -6.22
C TYR A 65 17.17 -11.63 -6.97
N HIS A 66 16.13 -12.26 -6.45
CA HIS A 66 14.76 -12.09 -6.91
C HIS A 66 14.09 -10.96 -6.12
N ARG A 67 13.40 -10.08 -6.83
CA ARG A 67 12.55 -9.02 -6.27
C ARG A 67 11.19 -9.08 -6.94
N SER A 68 10.20 -8.49 -6.29
CA SER A 68 8.81 -8.46 -6.75
C SER A 68 8.45 -7.05 -7.26
N PRO A 69 7.29 -6.85 -7.91
CA PRO A 69 6.72 -5.50 -8.10
C PRO A 69 6.25 -4.85 -6.78
N CYS A 70 6.31 -5.57 -5.65
CA CYS A 70 5.85 -5.06 -4.36
C CYS A 70 7.02 -4.45 -3.55
N PRO A 71 7.04 -3.11 -3.34
CA PRO A 71 8.10 -2.47 -2.56
C PRO A 71 8.13 -2.99 -1.11
N ALA A 72 6.98 -3.33 -0.53
CA ALA A 72 6.89 -3.86 0.83
C ALA A 72 7.70 -5.15 1.00
N LEU A 73 7.64 -6.06 0.03
CA LEU A 73 8.37 -7.34 0.12
C LEU A 73 9.85 -7.17 -0.18
N ASN A 74 10.18 -6.29 -1.12
CA ASN A 74 11.55 -5.97 -1.47
C ASN A 74 12.29 -5.31 -0.31
N VAL A 75 11.62 -4.41 0.43
CA VAL A 75 12.10 -3.85 1.69
C VAL A 75 12.42 -4.94 2.70
N LEU A 76 11.51 -5.91 2.90
CA LEU A 76 11.75 -7.01 3.85
C LEU A 76 12.96 -7.86 3.46
N ALA A 77 13.14 -8.16 2.17
CA ALA A 77 14.32 -8.88 1.68
C ALA A 77 15.61 -8.05 1.81
N ASN A 78 15.57 -6.75 1.49
CA ASN A 78 16.71 -5.84 1.63
C ASN A 78 17.14 -5.65 3.10
N HIS A 79 16.23 -5.86 4.04
CA HIS A 79 16.48 -5.84 5.48
C HIS A 79 16.54 -7.24 6.12
N GLY A 80 16.62 -8.32 5.34
CA GLY A 80 16.78 -9.68 5.88
C GLY A 80 15.62 -10.19 6.76
N TYR A 81 14.45 -9.55 6.71
CA TYR A 81 13.21 -10.08 7.29
C TYR A 81 12.58 -11.19 6.44
N LEU A 82 12.93 -11.20 5.15
CA LEU A 82 12.78 -12.33 4.24
C LEU A 82 14.19 -12.79 3.80
N PRO A 83 14.34 -14.00 3.23
CA PRO A 83 15.57 -14.39 2.55
C PRO A 83 16.06 -13.26 1.63
N ARG A 84 17.33 -12.83 1.82
CA ARG A 84 17.86 -11.64 1.15
C ARG A 84 17.91 -11.80 -0.37
N ASP A 85 18.08 -13.03 -0.83
CA ASP A 85 18.01 -13.40 -2.25
C ASP A 85 16.58 -13.46 -2.79
N GLY A 86 15.55 -13.48 -1.93
CA GLY A 86 14.15 -13.54 -2.32
C GLY A 86 13.71 -14.85 -2.97
N LYS A 87 14.45 -15.97 -2.81
CA LYS A 87 14.20 -17.21 -3.57
C LYS A 87 13.40 -18.29 -2.86
N GLU A 88 13.54 -18.40 -1.54
CA GLU A 88 12.92 -19.48 -0.75
C GLU A 88 11.96 -18.91 0.31
N VAL A 89 10.99 -18.11 -0.13
CA VAL A 89 10.00 -17.50 0.77
C VAL A 89 8.87 -18.48 1.03
N THR A 90 8.38 -18.54 2.27
CA THR A 90 7.19 -19.32 2.65
C THR A 90 6.08 -18.38 3.14
N PRO A 91 4.79 -18.77 3.01
CA PRO A 91 3.67 -18.00 3.54
C PRO A 91 3.81 -17.66 5.04
N GLN A 92 4.34 -18.60 5.83
CA GLN A 92 4.51 -18.42 7.28
C GLN A 92 5.56 -17.36 7.60
N VAL A 93 6.72 -17.40 6.94
CA VAL A 93 7.78 -16.38 7.13
C VAL A 93 7.29 -15.02 6.66
N LEU A 94 6.57 -14.96 5.53
CA LEU A 94 6.01 -13.71 5.03
C LEU A 94 4.95 -13.14 5.99
N GLN A 95 4.00 -13.95 6.45
CA GLN A 95 2.97 -13.51 7.41
C GLN A 95 3.61 -12.92 8.67
N GLN A 96 4.62 -13.61 9.24
CA GLN A 96 5.34 -13.12 10.41
C GLN A 96 6.03 -11.79 10.12
N ALA A 97 6.69 -11.64 8.97
CA ALA A 97 7.35 -10.39 8.60
C ALA A 97 6.35 -9.24 8.42
N LEU A 98 5.18 -9.48 7.81
CA LEU A 98 4.12 -8.47 7.64
C LEU A 98 3.57 -7.97 8.99
N VAL A 99 3.28 -8.89 9.91
CA VAL A 99 2.83 -8.54 11.27
C VAL A 99 3.96 -7.83 12.03
N ASN A 100 5.17 -8.38 12.00
CA ASN A 100 6.28 -7.87 12.78
C ASN A 100 6.78 -6.52 12.28
N VAL A 101 6.88 -6.28 10.98
CA VAL A 101 7.48 -5.05 10.44
C VAL A 101 6.43 -3.98 10.23
N TYR A 102 5.28 -4.32 9.64
CA TYR A 102 4.26 -3.36 9.23
C TYR A 102 3.07 -3.27 10.17
N ASN A 103 3.04 -4.07 11.24
CA ASN A 103 1.94 -4.15 12.18
C ASN A 103 0.59 -4.39 11.48
N LEU A 104 0.58 -5.29 10.48
CA LEU A 104 -0.68 -5.78 9.94
C LEU A 104 -1.36 -6.67 10.99
N ASP A 105 -2.69 -6.60 11.06
CA ASP A 105 -3.46 -7.58 11.83
C ASP A 105 -3.22 -8.99 11.27
N THR A 106 -3.26 -10.00 12.14
CA THR A 106 -2.96 -11.39 11.76
C THR A 106 -3.88 -11.91 10.67
N SER A 107 -5.17 -11.59 10.70
CA SER A 107 -6.14 -12.02 9.68
C SER A 107 -5.91 -11.33 8.35
N LEU A 108 -5.52 -10.05 8.32
CA LEU A 108 -5.08 -9.40 7.07
C LEU A 108 -3.80 -10.06 6.54
N ALA A 109 -2.82 -10.34 7.39
CA ALA A 109 -1.59 -11.01 6.96
C ALA A 109 -1.87 -12.43 6.42
N GLU A 110 -2.76 -13.20 7.07
CA GLU A 110 -3.21 -14.51 6.60
C GLU A 110 -3.91 -14.42 5.25
N PHE A 111 -4.81 -13.45 5.09
CA PHE A 111 -5.51 -13.20 3.84
C PHE A 111 -4.51 -12.95 2.69
N LEU A 112 -3.51 -12.09 2.90
CA LEU A 112 -2.50 -11.74 1.89
C LEU A 112 -1.62 -12.92 1.46
N VAL A 113 -1.39 -13.90 2.34
CA VAL A 113 -0.53 -15.06 2.02
C VAL A 113 -1.33 -16.31 1.62
N SER A 114 -2.66 -16.29 1.75
CA SER A 114 -3.52 -17.48 1.64
C SER A 114 -3.49 -18.18 0.27
N THR A 115 -3.20 -17.45 -0.80
CA THR A 115 -3.15 -17.96 -2.18
C THR A 115 -1.73 -18.21 -2.68
N LEU A 116 -0.72 -17.96 -1.84
CA LEU A 116 0.68 -18.14 -2.20
C LEU A 116 1.06 -19.63 -2.16
N PRO A 117 1.98 -20.07 -3.03
CA PRO A 117 2.52 -21.42 -2.96
C PRO A 117 3.20 -21.70 -1.61
N VAL A 118 3.31 -22.99 -1.24
CA VAL A 118 3.98 -23.42 0.00
C VAL A 118 5.43 -22.92 0.11
N GLN A 119 6.07 -22.71 -1.03
CA GLN A 119 7.36 -22.05 -1.19
C GLN A 119 7.37 -21.33 -2.54
N PHE A 120 7.87 -20.10 -2.59
CA PHE A 120 7.90 -19.26 -3.79
C PHE A 120 9.08 -18.29 -3.76
N SER A 121 9.41 -17.72 -4.92
CA SER A 121 10.34 -16.61 -5.04
C SER A 121 9.61 -15.27 -5.17
N LEU A 122 10.22 -14.17 -4.76
CA LEU A 122 9.62 -12.83 -4.93
C LEU A 122 9.35 -12.51 -6.41
N ALA A 123 10.13 -13.05 -7.34
CA ALA A 123 9.93 -12.88 -8.77
C ALA A 123 8.67 -13.59 -9.28
N ASP A 124 8.15 -14.60 -8.57
CA ASP A 124 6.91 -15.29 -8.94
C ASP A 124 5.71 -14.33 -8.88
N LEU A 125 5.79 -13.30 -8.04
CA LEU A 125 4.79 -12.25 -7.91
C LEU A 125 4.84 -11.22 -9.05
N GLY A 126 5.91 -11.23 -9.86
CA GLY A 126 6.04 -10.42 -11.07
C GLY A 126 5.37 -11.02 -12.30
N VAL A 127 4.74 -12.21 -12.18
CA VAL A 127 3.91 -12.75 -13.26
C VAL A 127 2.70 -11.85 -13.47
N HIS A 128 2.61 -11.28 -14.67
CA HIS A 128 1.51 -10.41 -15.04
C HIS A 128 0.17 -11.10 -14.81
N ASN A 129 -0.76 -10.35 -14.21
CA ASN A 129 -2.10 -10.79 -13.89
C ASN A 129 -2.24 -11.89 -12.82
N TYR A 130 -1.17 -12.29 -12.12
CA TYR A 130 -1.26 -13.11 -10.91
C TYR A 130 -1.53 -12.25 -9.67
N VAL A 131 -0.61 -11.34 -9.35
CA VAL A 131 -0.76 -10.26 -8.35
C VAL A 131 -0.41 -8.92 -8.99
N GLU A 132 0.68 -8.91 -9.77
CA GLU A 132 1.08 -7.80 -10.63
C GLU A 132 -0.06 -7.38 -11.57
N HIS A 133 -0.18 -6.07 -11.76
CA HIS A 133 -1.15 -5.44 -12.65
C HIS A 133 -0.65 -4.11 -13.22
N ASP A 134 -1.18 -3.75 -14.38
CA ASP A 134 -0.93 -2.48 -15.04
C ASP A 134 -1.48 -1.29 -14.24
N ALA A 135 -1.13 -0.07 -14.68
CA ALA A 135 -1.42 1.18 -13.98
C ALA A 135 -0.81 1.24 -12.57
N SER A 136 0.33 0.58 -12.34
CA SER A 136 1.07 0.62 -11.07
C SER A 136 1.55 2.02 -10.68
N LEU A 137 1.77 2.28 -9.38
CA LEU A 137 2.18 3.61 -8.89
C LEU A 137 3.54 4.05 -9.45
N VAL A 138 4.51 3.14 -9.47
CA VAL A 138 5.91 3.44 -9.82
C VAL A 138 6.56 2.37 -10.71
N HIS A 139 5.76 1.46 -11.29
CA HIS A 139 6.22 0.45 -12.23
C HIS A 139 5.56 0.68 -13.59
N ASP A 140 6.28 0.34 -14.65
CA ASP A 140 5.73 0.33 -16.00
C ASP A 140 4.70 -0.79 -16.16
N ASP A 141 3.76 -0.58 -17.07
CA ASP A 141 2.81 -1.61 -17.46
C ASP A 141 3.55 -2.77 -18.14
N SER A 142 3.04 -3.98 -17.96
CA SER A 142 3.69 -5.22 -18.41
C SER A 142 3.97 -5.25 -19.92
N TRP A 143 3.12 -4.58 -20.71
CA TRP A 143 3.24 -4.44 -22.16
C TRP A 143 4.58 -3.84 -22.60
N THR A 144 5.20 -3.00 -21.76
CA THR A 144 6.51 -2.41 -22.06
C THR A 144 7.64 -3.45 -22.09
N GLY A 145 7.42 -4.64 -21.54
CA GLY A 145 8.41 -5.73 -21.46
C GLY A 145 9.55 -5.46 -20.47
N GLY A 146 9.46 -4.41 -19.65
CA GLY A 146 10.41 -4.12 -18.60
C GLY A 146 10.39 -5.16 -17.49
N ASP A 147 11.47 -5.23 -16.70
CA ASP A 147 11.49 -6.08 -15.51
C ASP A 147 10.46 -5.57 -14.48
N PRO A 148 9.51 -6.41 -14.03
CA PRO A 148 8.40 -5.96 -13.18
C PRO A 148 8.84 -5.48 -11.79
N SER A 149 10.05 -5.82 -11.34
CA SER A 149 10.62 -5.29 -10.10
C SER A 149 11.28 -3.92 -10.26
N SER A 150 11.48 -3.44 -11.49
CA SER A 150 12.17 -2.18 -11.74
C SER A 150 11.27 -0.98 -11.45
N VAL A 151 11.77 -0.06 -10.63
CA VAL A 151 11.10 1.21 -10.36
C VAL A 151 11.31 2.16 -11.54
N ASN A 152 10.22 2.61 -12.16
CA ASN A 152 10.24 3.69 -13.13
C ASN A 152 10.44 5.03 -12.42
N THR A 153 11.61 5.64 -12.60
CA THR A 153 11.98 6.89 -11.93
C THR A 153 11.15 8.09 -12.36
N THR A 154 10.60 8.08 -13.57
CA THR A 154 9.71 9.15 -14.08
C THR A 154 8.37 9.10 -13.36
N LEU A 155 7.77 7.91 -13.23
CA LEU A 155 6.55 7.70 -12.45
C LEU A 155 6.77 8.02 -10.97
N ALA A 156 7.86 7.53 -10.39
CA ALA A 156 8.20 7.85 -9.00
C ALA A 156 8.36 9.36 -8.76
N THR A 157 9.05 10.06 -9.68
CA THR A 157 9.22 11.52 -9.57
C THR A 157 7.88 12.25 -9.72
N SER A 158 7.04 11.84 -10.69
CA SER A 158 5.70 12.40 -10.90
C SER A 158 4.79 12.23 -9.69
N LEU A 159 4.83 11.07 -9.02
CA LEU A 159 4.09 10.84 -7.78
C LEU A 159 4.61 11.75 -6.66
N LEU A 160 5.91 11.71 -6.39
CA LEU A 160 6.53 12.40 -5.25
C LEU A 160 6.41 13.93 -5.37
N SER A 161 6.40 14.49 -6.57
CA SER A 161 6.22 15.93 -6.79
C SER A 161 4.81 16.44 -6.46
N ARG A 162 3.85 15.55 -6.18
CA ARG A 162 2.47 15.92 -5.81
C ARG A 162 2.27 16.07 -4.31
N ALA A 163 3.34 15.94 -3.52
CA ALA A 163 3.30 16.23 -2.11
C ALA A 163 2.79 17.66 -1.87
N ASN A 164 1.96 17.83 -0.84
CA ASN A 164 1.42 19.14 -0.50
C ASN A 164 2.53 20.06 0.05
N LYS A 165 2.17 21.30 0.43
CA LYS A 165 3.09 22.27 1.03
C LYS A 165 3.85 21.74 2.26
N ASP A 166 3.27 20.78 2.97
CA ASP A 166 3.85 20.15 4.17
C ASP A 166 4.68 18.91 3.80
N GLN A 167 4.93 18.68 2.51
CA GLN A 167 5.67 17.54 1.93
C GLN A 167 5.00 16.18 2.14
N HIS A 168 3.66 16.13 2.17
CA HIS A 168 2.90 14.89 2.36
C HIS A 168 2.04 14.53 1.14
N LEU A 169 2.03 13.24 0.80
CA LEU A 169 1.06 12.61 -0.08
C LEU A 169 -0.17 12.22 0.74
N THR A 170 -1.34 12.71 0.32
CA THR A 170 -2.62 12.46 1.01
C THR A 170 -3.45 11.41 0.28
N LYS A 171 -4.55 10.95 0.90
CA LYS A 171 -5.59 10.16 0.21
C LYS A 171 -6.04 10.78 -1.10
N MET A 172 -6.27 12.10 -1.11
CA MET A 172 -6.69 12.83 -2.32
C MET A 172 -5.59 12.78 -3.39
N THR A 173 -4.34 13.03 -2.99
CA THR A 173 -3.18 13.01 -3.90
C THR A 173 -3.01 11.65 -4.58
N LEU A 174 -3.03 10.56 -3.78
CA LEU A 174 -2.89 9.21 -4.31
C LEU A 174 -4.10 8.81 -5.15
N ALA A 175 -5.32 9.19 -4.76
CA ALA A 175 -6.52 8.92 -5.53
C ALA A 175 -6.50 9.58 -6.92
N ALA A 176 -6.11 10.85 -6.99
CA ALA A 176 -5.95 11.56 -8.26
C ALA A 176 -4.87 10.89 -9.13
N TYR A 177 -3.71 10.57 -8.54
CA TYR A 177 -2.64 9.90 -9.28
C TYR A 177 -3.02 8.50 -9.78
N ARG A 178 -3.72 7.69 -8.97
CA ARG A 178 -4.25 6.39 -9.38
C ARG A 178 -5.15 6.53 -10.61
N ARG A 179 -6.09 7.48 -10.58
CA ARG A 179 -6.97 7.76 -11.71
C ARG A 179 -6.21 8.17 -12.97
N GLU A 180 -5.18 9.00 -12.83
CA GLU A 180 -4.33 9.38 -13.96
C GLU A 180 -3.52 8.20 -14.50
N ARG A 181 -3.00 7.32 -13.63
CA ARG A 181 -2.33 6.08 -14.06
C ARG A 181 -3.27 5.17 -14.84
N GLU A 182 -4.49 4.97 -14.34
CA GLU A 182 -5.53 4.21 -15.04
C GLU A 182 -5.89 4.83 -16.40
N ALA A 183 -6.08 6.14 -16.47
CA ALA A 183 -6.37 6.82 -17.73
C ALA A 183 -5.20 6.73 -18.73
N PHE A 184 -3.97 6.85 -18.25
CA PHE A 184 -2.77 6.69 -19.07
C PHE A 184 -2.66 5.26 -19.61
N SER A 185 -2.81 4.25 -18.76
CA SER A 185 -2.74 2.85 -19.15
C SER A 185 -3.86 2.49 -20.13
N ALA A 186 -5.10 2.93 -19.89
CA ALA A 186 -6.20 2.75 -20.83
C ALA A 186 -5.92 3.33 -22.23
N ALA A 187 -5.16 4.44 -22.30
CA ALA A 187 -4.82 5.09 -23.56
C ALA A 187 -3.60 4.49 -24.28
N ASN A 188 -2.71 3.78 -23.56
CA ASN A 188 -1.38 3.42 -24.07
C ASN A 188 -1.02 1.93 -23.96
N THR A 189 -1.82 1.13 -23.24
CA THR A 189 -1.55 -0.29 -22.99
C THR A 189 -2.62 -1.13 -23.70
N PRO A 190 -2.25 -2.01 -24.65
CA PRO A 190 -3.19 -2.93 -25.29
C PRO A 190 -3.92 -3.79 -24.25
N ASP A 191 -5.19 -4.07 -24.52
CA ASP A 191 -6.06 -4.92 -23.72
C ASP A 191 -6.28 -4.45 -22.26
N PHE A 192 -5.85 -3.24 -21.89
CA PHE A 192 -5.97 -2.73 -20.51
C PHE A 192 -7.42 -2.79 -19.98
N GLU A 193 -8.41 -2.42 -20.78
CA GLU A 193 -9.82 -2.48 -20.35
C GLU A 193 -10.31 -3.92 -20.10
N GLU A 194 -9.72 -4.91 -20.78
CA GLU A 194 -10.04 -6.33 -20.60
C GLU A 194 -9.33 -6.92 -19.38
N THR A 195 -8.07 -6.53 -19.16
CA THR A 195 -7.24 -7.06 -18.09
C THR A 195 -7.49 -6.35 -16.77
N PHE A 196 -7.74 -5.03 -16.74
CA PHE A 196 -7.95 -4.21 -15.53
C PHE A 196 -9.36 -4.37 -14.93
N THR A 197 -9.66 -5.59 -14.48
CA THR A 197 -10.93 -5.95 -13.81
C THR A 197 -11.18 -5.19 -12.51
N ALA A 198 -12.43 -5.23 -12.00
CA ALA A 198 -12.80 -4.72 -10.68
C ALA A 198 -11.93 -5.28 -9.53
N GLN A 199 -11.42 -6.51 -9.66
CA GLN A 199 -10.51 -7.09 -8.68
C GLN A 199 -9.13 -6.40 -8.69
N ARG A 200 -8.58 -6.07 -9.86
CA ARG A 200 -7.31 -5.32 -9.97
C ARG A 200 -7.48 -3.87 -9.55
N GLU A 201 -8.61 -3.28 -9.90
CA GLU A 201 -9.00 -1.97 -9.41
C GLU A 201 -9.03 -1.93 -7.87
N LEU A 202 -9.65 -2.94 -7.25
CA LEU A 202 -9.67 -3.12 -5.79
C LEU A 202 -8.26 -3.27 -5.21
N THR A 203 -7.43 -4.15 -5.78
CA THR A 203 -6.03 -4.35 -5.35
C THR A 203 -5.25 -3.04 -5.43
N SER A 204 -5.31 -2.35 -6.57
CA SER A 204 -4.48 -1.18 -6.87
C SER A 204 -4.72 0.01 -5.94
N TYR A 205 -5.97 0.24 -5.52
CA TYR A 205 -6.27 1.28 -4.51
C TYR A 205 -6.01 0.78 -3.09
N SER A 206 -6.15 -0.52 -2.82
CA SER A 206 -5.79 -1.10 -1.53
C SER A 206 -4.29 -1.00 -1.27
N GLU A 207 -3.44 -1.19 -2.28
CA GLU A 207 -1.99 -0.97 -2.17
C GLU A 207 -1.64 0.48 -1.84
N ALA A 208 -2.29 1.44 -2.51
CA ALA A 208 -2.11 2.86 -2.23
C ALA A 208 -2.62 3.23 -0.82
N ALA A 209 -3.71 2.61 -0.35
CA ALA A 209 -4.18 2.75 1.02
C ALA A 209 -3.18 2.16 2.04
N VAL A 210 -2.61 0.98 1.75
CA VAL A 210 -1.59 0.33 2.59
C VAL A 210 -0.35 1.21 2.69
N LEU A 211 0.09 1.88 1.62
CA LEU A 211 1.19 2.85 1.70
C LEU A 211 0.92 3.94 2.75
N LEU A 212 -0.29 4.53 2.74
CA LEU A 212 -0.67 5.56 3.72
C LEU A 212 -0.76 5.02 5.15
N LEU A 213 -1.29 3.82 5.30
CA LEU A 213 -1.52 3.21 6.60
C LEU A 213 -0.23 2.71 7.24
N VAL A 214 0.64 2.07 6.46
CA VAL A 214 1.88 1.44 6.94
C VAL A 214 2.99 2.46 7.12
N MET A 215 3.20 3.35 6.14
CA MET A 215 4.35 4.26 6.10
C MET A 215 4.01 5.70 6.51
N GLY A 216 2.72 5.99 6.70
CA GLY A 216 2.23 7.33 6.97
C GLY A 216 1.90 7.62 8.43
N GLU A 217 1.35 8.80 8.64
CA GLU A 217 0.81 9.27 9.90
C GLU A 217 -0.62 8.77 10.08
N TYR A 218 -0.88 8.10 11.20
CA TYR A 218 -2.19 7.54 11.51
C TYR A 218 -3.31 8.60 11.59
N SER A 219 -3.03 9.76 12.20
CA SER A 219 -4.02 10.82 12.44
C SER A 219 -4.50 11.52 11.17
N THR A 220 -3.61 11.69 10.19
CA THR A 220 -3.89 12.40 8.94
C THR A 220 -4.15 11.45 7.77
N THR A 221 -3.79 10.17 7.90
CA THR A 221 -3.79 9.19 6.81
C THR A 221 -3.04 9.76 5.59
N SER A 222 -1.82 10.22 5.84
CA SER A 222 -0.93 10.80 4.83
C SER A 222 0.49 10.27 5.04
N VAL A 223 1.30 10.21 4.00
CA VAL A 223 2.71 9.77 4.07
C VAL A 223 3.62 10.91 3.63
N SER A 224 4.74 11.13 4.32
CA SER A 224 5.72 12.11 3.88
C SER A 224 6.32 11.68 2.54
N ALA A 225 6.70 12.65 1.69
CA ALA A 225 7.34 12.37 0.42
C ALA A 225 8.66 11.60 0.61
N ASP A 226 9.39 11.87 1.70
CA ASP A 226 10.62 11.18 2.04
C ASP A 226 10.39 9.73 2.45
N HIS A 227 9.37 9.44 3.27
CA HIS A 227 8.98 8.06 3.57
C HIS A 227 8.53 7.32 2.31
N ALA A 228 7.70 7.95 1.49
CA ALA A 228 7.24 7.36 0.24
C ALA A 228 8.41 7.08 -0.72
N ARG A 229 9.37 7.99 -0.85
CA ARG A 229 10.59 7.79 -1.65
C ARG A 229 11.43 6.64 -1.10
N THR A 230 11.70 6.65 0.20
CA THR A 230 12.52 5.63 0.86
C THR A 230 11.89 4.24 0.70
N PHE A 231 10.57 4.16 0.81
CA PHE A 231 9.86 2.90 0.70
C PHE A 231 9.67 2.42 -0.75
N LEU A 232 9.16 3.28 -1.63
CA LEU A 232 8.82 2.90 -3.02
C LEU A 232 10.04 2.84 -3.95
N VAL A 233 11.02 3.72 -3.74
CA VAL A 233 12.15 3.88 -4.67
C VAL A 233 13.40 3.24 -4.10
N GLU A 234 13.73 3.54 -2.84
CA GLU A 234 14.92 2.96 -2.21
C GLU A 234 14.67 1.54 -1.73
N GLU A 235 13.40 1.13 -1.56
CA GLU A 235 13.02 -0.16 -0.99
C GLU A 235 13.73 -0.42 0.36
N ARG A 236 13.66 0.60 1.21
CA ARG A 236 14.28 0.66 2.53
C ARG A 236 13.24 1.04 3.58
N ILE A 237 13.45 0.60 4.82
CA ILE A 237 12.70 1.08 5.98
C ILE A 237 13.23 2.46 6.37
N PRO A 238 12.40 3.52 6.44
CA PRO A 238 12.85 4.84 6.89
C PRO A 238 13.51 4.77 8.28
N ASP A 239 14.56 5.58 8.52
CA ASP A 239 15.37 5.49 9.75
C ASP A 239 14.59 5.89 11.02
N ASP A 240 13.59 6.75 10.86
CA ASP A 240 12.65 7.18 11.89
C ASP A 240 11.30 6.44 11.81
N TYR A 241 11.21 5.38 11.00
CA TYR A 241 10.01 4.56 10.88
C TYR A 241 9.51 4.09 12.24
N ARG A 242 8.21 4.29 12.45
CA ARG A 242 7.46 3.75 13.57
C ARG A 242 6.30 2.95 13.02
N LYS A 243 6.11 1.76 13.58
CA LYS A 243 4.95 0.95 13.25
C LYS A 243 3.66 1.74 13.52
N PRO A 244 2.60 1.48 12.74
CA PRO A 244 1.27 1.96 13.07
C PRO A 244 0.93 1.66 14.54
N PRO A 245 0.36 2.60 15.30
CA PRO A 245 0.12 2.41 16.74
C PRO A 245 -0.96 1.37 17.04
N VAL A 246 -1.80 1.06 16.06
CA VAL A 246 -2.80 -0.02 16.09
C VAL A 246 -2.58 -0.94 14.90
N PRO A 247 -2.85 -2.25 15.02
CA PRO A 247 -2.75 -3.16 13.89
C PRO A 247 -3.64 -2.73 12.72
N ILE A 248 -3.07 -2.67 11.52
CA ILE A 248 -3.81 -2.32 10.31
C ILE A 248 -4.70 -3.49 9.92
N THR A 249 -6.01 -3.24 9.82
CA THR A 249 -6.98 -4.28 9.51
C THR A 249 -7.43 -4.29 8.06
N LEU A 250 -7.91 -5.45 7.59
CA LEU A 250 -8.58 -5.53 6.27
C LEU A 250 -9.72 -4.50 6.15
N PHE A 251 -10.53 -4.35 7.20
CA PHE A 251 -11.61 -3.35 7.22
C PHE A 251 -11.07 -1.93 7.08
N GLN A 252 -10.02 -1.56 7.82
CA GLN A 252 -9.41 -0.23 7.74
C GLN A 252 -8.84 0.05 6.35
N THR A 253 -8.14 -0.93 5.76
CA THR A 253 -7.60 -0.83 4.40
C THR A 253 -8.72 -0.59 3.39
N LEU A 254 -9.79 -1.40 3.41
CA LEU A 254 -10.94 -1.24 2.51
C LEU A 254 -11.68 0.07 2.73
N TRP A 255 -11.74 0.57 3.97
CA TRP A 255 -12.36 1.86 4.27
C TRP A 255 -11.57 3.04 3.68
N VAL A 256 -10.24 3.05 3.83
CA VAL A 256 -9.38 4.07 3.21
C VAL A 256 -9.42 3.97 1.69
N MET A 257 -9.38 2.75 1.15
CA MET A 257 -9.53 2.48 -0.28
C MET A 257 -10.83 3.08 -0.83
N LEU A 258 -11.97 2.87 -0.16
CA LEU A 258 -13.26 3.41 -0.58
C LEU A 258 -13.25 4.95 -0.59
N GLN A 259 -12.66 5.58 0.43
CA GLN A 259 -12.50 7.04 0.46
C GLN A 259 -11.66 7.54 -0.72
N MET A 260 -10.56 6.84 -1.03
CA MET A 260 -9.71 7.17 -2.18
C MET A 260 -10.46 6.98 -3.49
N LYS A 261 -11.27 5.93 -3.64
CA LYS A 261 -12.13 5.75 -4.82
C LYS A 261 -13.12 6.89 -5.01
N MET A 262 -13.76 7.34 -3.93
CA MET A 262 -14.63 8.52 -3.98
C MET A 262 -13.88 9.78 -4.40
N PHE A 263 -12.67 10.01 -3.88
CA PHE A 263 -11.85 11.14 -4.29
C PHE A 263 -11.38 11.05 -5.75
N ALA A 264 -11.01 9.86 -6.22
CA ALA A 264 -10.64 9.63 -7.60
C ALA A 264 -11.80 9.98 -8.53
N LEU A 265 -13.01 9.50 -8.24
CA LEU A 265 -14.23 9.81 -9.03
C LEU A 265 -14.51 11.31 -9.14
N LEU A 266 -14.17 12.08 -8.10
CA LEU A 266 -14.35 13.53 -8.05
C LEU A 266 -13.15 14.32 -8.61
N SER A 267 -12.02 13.67 -8.86
CA SER A 267 -10.81 14.31 -9.38
C SER A 267 -10.88 14.44 -10.91
N PRO A 268 -10.52 15.60 -11.49
CA PRO A 268 -10.37 15.71 -12.93
C PRO A 268 -9.19 14.86 -13.39
N VAL A 269 -9.30 14.22 -14.56
CA VAL A 269 -8.13 13.65 -15.24
C VAL A 269 -7.41 14.81 -15.90
N ILE A 270 -6.24 15.17 -15.40
CA ILE A 270 -5.38 16.15 -16.07
C ILE A 270 -4.63 15.39 -17.15
N ALA A 271 -4.99 15.66 -18.41
CA ALA A 271 -4.35 15.09 -19.59
C ALA A 271 -2.95 15.69 -19.83
#